data_AF-A0A149V957-F1
#
_entry.id   AF-A0A149V957-F1
#
_cell.length_a   1.000
_cell.length_b   1.000
_cell.length_c   1.000
_cell.angle_alpha   90.00
_cell.angle_beta   90.00
_cell.angle_gamma   90.00
#
_symmetry.space_group_name_H-M   'P 1'
#
loop_
_entity.id
_entity.type
_entity.pdbx_description
1 polymer ?
#
loop_
_entity_poly.entity_id
_entity_poly.type
_entity_poly.pdbx_seq_one_letter_code
_entity_poly.pdbx_strand_id
1 'polypeptide(L)'
;MKHKLLALAVLAASYSFSASASPNKPVSPLSGYKCLTLNATDAQMMDPNFSIPFRQNPSDQSPVVAPATTLVPVNTAVEPVNGYYQTVNLARKTMWISAKWLQPYSNVHPGRTCTPYVMTNGSVGFVFANK
;
A
#
# COMPACT_ATOMS: atom_id res chain seq x y z
N MET A 1 -36.70 -64.60 -5.22
CA MET A 1 -35.22 -64.57 -5.35
C MET A 1 -34.77 -63.11 -5.40
N LYS A 2 -33.72 -62.78 -4.64
CA LYS A 2 -33.24 -61.42 -4.35
C LYS A 2 -32.33 -60.94 -5.49
N HIS A 3 -32.68 -59.86 -6.20
CA HIS A 3 -31.76 -59.23 -7.15
C HIS A 3 -30.96 -58.12 -6.45
N LYS A 4 -29.64 -58.30 -6.48
CA LYS A 4 -28.64 -57.47 -5.79
C LYS A 4 -28.48 -56.13 -6.52
N LEU A 5 -28.34 -55.08 -5.71
CA LEU A 5 -27.88 -53.74 -6.10
C LEU A 5 -26.56 -53.79 -6.88
N LEU A 6 -26.43 -52.93 -7.89
CA LEU A 6 -25.13 -52.44 -8.35
C LEU A 6 -25.18 -50.91 -8.35
N ALA A 7 -24.55 -50.30 -7.35
CA ALA A 7 -24.31 -48.87 -7.29
C ALA A 7 -23.02 -48.56 -8.07
N LEU A 8 -23.12 -47.76 -9.13
CA LEU A 8 -21.95 -47.20 -9.82
C LEU A 8 -21.42 -46.02 -8.98
N ALA A 9 -20.31 -46.22 -8.27
CA ALA A 9 -19.57 -45.14 -7.63
C ALA A 9 -18.72 -44.41 -8.69
N VAL A 10 -19.12 -43.19 -9.06
CA VAL A 10 -18.27 -42.28 -9.85
C VAL A 10 -17.20 -41.72 -8.93
N LEU A 11 -15.98 -42.27 -9.00
CA LEU A 11 -14.80 -41.63 -8.41
C LEU A 11 -14.48 -40.36 -9.21
N ALA A 12 -14.97 -39.22 -8.76
CA ALA A 12 -14.43 -37.93 -9.17
C ALA A 12 -13.03 -37.80 -8.55
N ALA A 13 -11.99 -38.09 -9.33
CA ALA A 13 -10.62 -37.77 -8.96
C ALA A 13 -10.47 -36.24 -8.90
N SER A 14 -10.53 -35.70 -7.68
CA SER A 14 -10.24 -34.29 -7.40
C SER A 14 -8.77 -34.03 -7.69
N TYR A 15 -8.43 -33.64 -8.92
CA TYR A 15 -7.11 -33.11 -9.24
C TYR A 15 -6.92 -31.82 -8.45
N SER A 16 -6.18 -31.92 -7.34
CA SER A 16 -5.72 -30.76 -6.59
C SER A 16 -4.68 -30.02 -7.43
N PHE A 17 -5.13 -29.09 -8.27
CA PHE A 17 -4.21 -28.10 -8.83
C PHE A 17 -3.70 -27.25 -7.68
N SER A 18 -2.43 -27.42 -7.31
CA SER A 18 -1.74 -26.46 -6.46
C SER A 18 -1.69 -25.14 -7.23
N ALA A 19 -2.61 -24.23 -6.94
CA ALA A 19 -2.54 -22.87 -7.43
C ALA A 19 -1.31 -22.21 -6.79
N SER A 20 -0.18 -22.22 -7.50
CA SER A 20 0.99 -21.44 -7.10
C SER A 20 0.67 -19.96 -7.33
N ALA A 21 0.41 -19.23 -6.25
CA ALA A 21 0.36 -17.77 -6.32
C ALA A 21 1.74 -17.26 -6.76
N SER A 22 1.83 -16.70 -7.97
CA SER A 22 3.07 -16.06 -8.42
C SER A 22 3.44 -14.95 -7.42
N PRO A 23 4.68 -14.90 -6.90
CA PRO A 23 5.04 -13.90 -5.92
C PRO A 23 4.80 -12.49 -6.46
N ASN A 24 4.18 -11.62 -5.67
CA ASN A 24 4.02 -10.22 -6.07
C ASN A 24 5.37 -9.51 -5.99
N LYS A 25 5.98 -9.21 -7.13
CA LYS A 25 7.36 -8.69 -7.22
C LYS A 25 7.37 -7.24 -7.70
N PRO A 26 8.38 -6.45 -7.30
CA PRO A 26 8.57 -5.11 -7.86
C PRO A 26 8.94 -5.20 -9.34
N VAL A 27 8.33 -4.35 -10.17
CA VAL A 27 8.54 -4.29 -11.63
C VAL A 27 9.32 -3.04 -12.02
N SER A 28 8.87 -1.86 -11.56
CA SER A 28 9.51 -0.59 -11.88
C SER A 28 9.29 0.45 -10.77
N PRO A 29 10.22 1.40 -10.57
CA PRO A 29 9.98 2.52 -9.66
C PRO A 29 8.72 3.28 -10.05
N LEU A 30 7.96 3.74 -9.06
CA LEU A 30 6.81 4.59 -9.29
C LEU A 30 7.29 6.00 -9.66
N SER A 31 7.29 6.30 -10.96
CA SER A 31 7.89 7.52 -11.51
C SER A 31 7.33 8.80 -10.88
N GLY A 32 8.22 9.71 -10.45
CA GLY A 32 7.88 10.97 -9.78
C GLY A 32 7.62 10.85 -8.28
N TYR A 33 7.51 9.63 -7.75
CA TYR A 33 7.21 9.40 -6.34
C TYR A 33 8.47 9.12 -5.51
N LYS A 34 8.50 9.69 -4.31
CA LYS A 34 9.49 9.40 -3.27
C LYS A 34 8.80 8.81 -2.04
N CYS A 35 9.53 8.02 -1.28
CA CYS A 35 9.06 7.49 -0.01
C CYS A 35 9.28 8.53 1.10
N LEU A 36 8.21 8.97 1.73
CA LEU A 36 8.23 9.77 2.96
C LEU A 36 7.60 8.98 4.10
N THR A 37 7.90 9.37 5.32
CA THR A 37 7.31 8.80 6.53
C THR A 37 6.42 9.81 7.23
N LEU A 38 5.48 9.31 8.04
CA LEU A 38 4.72 10.18 8.92
C LEU A 38 5.66 10.85 9.94
N ASN A 39 5.43 12.13 10.15
CA ASN A 39 6.05 12.93 11.21
C ASN A 39 5.06 13.06 12.36
N ALA A 40 4.93 11.97 13.12
CA ALA A 40 4.13 11.89 14.33
C ALA A 40 5.00 11.39 15.47
N THR A 41 4.68 11.83 16.69
CA THR A 41 5.32 11.30 17.90
C THR A 41 4.86 9.87 18.18
N ASP A 42 5.65 9.10 18.94
CA ASP A 42 5.26 7.74 19.35
C ASP A 42 3.93 7.74 20.11
N ALA A 43 3.71 8.73 20.97
CA ALA A 43 2.45 8.90 21.71
C ALA A 43 1.25 9.09 20.77
N GLN A 44 1.41 9.89 19.71
CA GLN A 44 0.37 10.07 18.69
C GLN A 44 0.12 8.80 17.88
N MET A 45 1.18 8.05 17.54
CA MET A 45 1.06 6.80 16.79
C MET A 45 0.43 5.66 17.60
N MET A 46 0.52 5.73 18.93
CA MET A 46 -0.09 4.76 19.86
C MET A 46 -1.51 5.16 20.31
N ASP A 47 -1.95 6.39 20.06
CA ASP A 47 -3.28 6.85 20.42
C ASP A 47 -4.32 6.31 19.42
N PRO A 48 -5.26 5.44 19.83
CA PRO A 48 -6.27 4.88 18.93
C PRO A 48 -7.25 5.93 18.39
N ASN A 49 -7.31 7.12 18.99
CA ASN A 49 -8.18 8.22 18.56
C ASN A 49 -7.45 9.22 17.65
N PHE A 50 -6.14 9.12 17.52
CA PHE A 50 -5.36 9.98 16.63
C PHE A 50 -5.13 9.29 15.29
N SER A 51 -5.51 9.95 14.20
CA SER A 51 -5.13 9.50 12.86
C SER A 51 -4.77 10.68 11.97
N ILE A 52 -3.70 10.52 11.21
CA ILE A 52 -3.35 11.44 10.13
C ILE A 52 -4.17 11.03 8.91
N PRO A 53 -5.05 11.89 8.36
CA PRO A 53 -5.94 11.47 7.28
C PRO A 53 -5.30 11.62 5.89
N PHE A 54 -5.56 10.65 5.02
CA PHE A 54 -5.62 10.89 3.59
C PHE A 54 -6.94 11.56 3.23
N ARG A 55 -6.90 12.48 2.27
CA ARG A 55 -8.05 13.27 1.83
C ARG A 55 -8.32 13.14 0.34
N GLN A 56 -9.57 13.37 -0.06
CA GLN A 56 -9.97 13.35 -1.48
C GLN A 56 -9.40 14.52 -2.28
N ASN A 57 -9.25 15.69 -1.64
CA ASN A 57 -8.76 16.94 -2.22
C ASN A 57 -7.71 17.60 -1.29
N PRO A 58 -6.87 18.52 -1.80
CA PRO A 58 -5.82 19.20 -1.04
C PRO A 58 -6.38 20.31 -0.13
N SER A 59 -7.13 19.93 0.90
CA SER A 59 -7.80 20.86 1.83
C SER A 59 -8.20 20.16 3.12
N ASP A 60 -8.11 20.84 4.25
CA ASP A 60 -8.52 20.29 5.56
C ASP A 60 -10.03 20.07 5.69
N GLN A 61 -10.83 20.72 4.84
CA GLN A 61 -12.27 20.56 4.74
C GLN A 61 -12.69 19.41 3.82
N SER A 62 -11.75 18.83 3.06
CA SER A 62 -12.04 17.71 2.17
C SER A 62 -12.42 16.44 2.94
N PRO A 63 -13.35 15.62 2.42
CA PRO A 63 -13.64 14.30 2.97
C PRO A 63 -12.38 13.45 3.16
N VAL A 64 -12.35 12.72 4.27
CA VAL A 64 -11.32 11.73 4.60
C VAL A 64 -11.54 10.48 3.76
N VAL A 65 -10.46 9.96 3.17
CA VAL A 65 -10.46 8.72 2.39
C VAL A 65 -10.16 7.53 3.30
N ALA A 66 -9.09 7.64 4.08
CA ALA A 66 -8.58 6.61 4.98
C ALA A 66 -7.53 7.22 5.94
N PRO A 67 -7.20 6.55 7.05
CA PRO A 67 -5.99 6.84 7.81
C PRO A 67 -4.73 6.65 6.96
N ALA A 68 -3.72 7.49 7.20
CA ALA A 68 -2.43 7.40 6.53
C ALA A 68 -1.59 6.25 7.08
N THR A 69 -0.83 5.62 6.20
CA THR A 69 0.15 4.58 6.55
C THR A 69 1.51 5.20 6.87
N THR A 70 2.30 4.53 7.72
CA THR A 70 3.63 5.02 8.14
C THR A 70 4.54 5.38 6.98
N LEU A 71 4.48 4.61 5.89
CA LEU A 71 5.16 4.91 4.62
C LEU A 71 4.17 5.50 3.64
N VAL A 72 4.55 6.62 3.02
CA VAL A 72 3.71 7.36 2.09
C VAL A 72 4.47 7.57 0.78
N PRO A 73 3.96 7.07 -0.36
CA PRO A 73 4.51 7.39 -1.66
C PRO A 73 4.02 8.78 -2.06
N VAL A 74 4.91 9.77 -2.05
CA VAL A 74 4.57 11.17 -2.32
C VAL A 74 5.06 11.57 -3.71
N ASN A 75 4.18 12.13 -4.53
CA ASN A 75 4.56 12.68 -5.82
C ASN A 75 5.35 13.96 -5.60
N THR A 76 6.66 13.89 -5.80
CA THR A 76 7.59 15.03 -5.65
C THR A 76 7.99 15.63 -7.00
N ALA A 77 7.43 15.14 -8.10
CA ALA A 77 7.60 15.74 -9.42
C ALA A 77 6.68 16.97 -9.63
N VAL A 78 5.74 17.20 -8.71
CA VAL A 78 4.83 18.34 -8.69
C VAL A 78 4.92 19.04 -7.34
N GLU A 79 4.74 20.35 -7.35
CA GLU A 79 4.68 21.16 -6.12
C GLU A 79 3.42 20.85 -5.30
N PRO A 80 3.46 21.00 -3.96
CA PRO A 80 2.28 20.89 -3.12
C PRO A 80 1.18 21.87 -3.53
N VAL A 81 -0.07 21.41 -3.50
CA VAL A 81 -1.25 22.27 -3.67
C VAL A 81 -1.82 22.55 -2.29
N ASN A 82 -1.95 23.83 -1.90
CA ASN A 82 -2.45 24.25 -0.58
C ASN A 82 -1.73 23.57 0.61
N GLY A 83 -0.44 23.26 0.47
CA GLY A 83 0.32 22.54 1.51
C GLY A 83 0.03 21.04 1.60
N TYR A 84 -0.60 20.45 0.57
CA TYR A 84 -0.80 19.01 0.45
C TYR A 84 -0.01 18.46 -0.72
N TYR A 85 0.58 17.29 -0.50
CA TYR A 85 1.15 16.50 -1.57
C TYR A 85 0.12 15.53 -2.12
N GLN A 86 0.18 15.31 -3.43
CA GLN A 86 -0.47 14.17 -4.06
C GLN A 86 0.25 12.88 -3.65
N THR A 87 -0.52 11.86 -3.32
CA THR A 87 -0.07 10.52 -2.95
C THR A 87 -0.95 9.47 -3.61
N VAL A 88 -0.62 8.20 -3.45
CA VAL A 88 -1.44 7.07 -3.91
C VAL A 88 -1.53 6.00 -2.82
N ASN A 89 -2.66 5.32 -2.73
CA ASN A 89 -2.76 4.12 -1.89
C ASN A 89 -2.13 2.90 -2.59
N LEU A 90 -2.13 1.75 -1.89
CA LEU A 90 -1.59 0.51 -2.44
C LEU A 90 -2.30 0.05 -3.73
N ALA A 91 -3.54 0.47 -3.96
CA ALA A 91 -4.29 0.22 -5.19
C ALA A 91 -4.08 1.28 -6.28
N ARG A 92 -3.08 2.17 -6.13
CA ARG A 92 -2.76 3.30 -7.03
C ARG A 92 -3.88 4.34 -7.18
N LYS A 93 -4.84 4.41 -6.25
CA LYS A 93 -5.83 5.49 -6.24
C LYS A 93 -5.20 6.75 -5.68
N THR A 94 -5.34 7.86 -6.41
CA THR A 94 -4.84 9.18 -6.00
C THR A 94 -5.55 9.67 -4.74
N MET A 95 -4.79 10.26 -3.83
CA MET A 95 -5.25 10.89 -2.60
C MET A 95 -4.34 12.07 -2.27
N TRP A 96 -4.66 12.80 -1.20
CA TRP A 96 -3.87 13.93 -0.72
C TRP A 96 -3.51 13.77 0.75
N ILE A 97 -2.30 14.21 1.11
CA ILE A 97 -1.83 14.26 2.51
C ILE A 97 -1.17 15.60 2.79
N SER A 98 -1.40 16.15 3.97
CA SER A 98 -0.79 17.43 4.36
C SER A 98 0.71 17.27 4.54
N ALA A 99 1.48 18.17 3.94
CA ALA A 99 2.94 18.19 4.02
C ALA A 99 3.45 18.31 5.48
N LYS A 100 2.68 18.92 6.38
CA LYS A 100 3.04 19.08 7.81
C LYS A 100 3.24 17.74 8.53
N TRP A 101 2.63 16.67 8.01
CA TRP A 101 2.70 15.33 8.58
C TRP A 101 3.78 14.46 7.95
N LEU A 102 4.64 15.01 7.10
CA LEU A 102 5.61 14.23 6.34
C LEU A 102 7.03 14.63 6.70
N GLN A 103 7.91 13.63 6.74
CA GLN A 103 9.35 13.82 6.83
C GLN A 103 10.09 12.85 5.89
N PRO A 104 11.32 13.18 5.47
CA PRO A 104 12.16 12.26 4.71
C PRO A 104 12.36 10.93 5.42
N TYR A 105 12.22 9.81 4.68
CA TYR A 105 12.44 8.46 5.23
C TYR A 105 13.82 8.31 5.90
N SER A 106 14.85 8.95 5.35
CA SER A 106 16.22 8.93 5.88
C SER A 106 16.37 9.57 7.26
N ASN A 107 15.43 10.41 7.69
CA ASN A 107 15.46 11.02 9.02
C ASN A 107 15.12 9.99 10.10
N VAL A 108 14.24 9.05 9.78
CA VAL A 108 13.80 7.97 10.69
C VAL A 108 14.68 6.72 10.52
N HIS A 109 15.19 6.49 9.30
CA HIS A 109 16.05 5.36 8.97
C HIS A 109 17.36 5.80 8.30
N PRO A 110 18.33 6.32 9.08
CA PRO A 110 19.62 6.75 8.56
C PRO A 110 20.35 5.60 7.83
N GLY A 111 21.00 5.91 6.70
CA GLY A 111 21.73 4.92 5.89
C GLY A 111 20.86 3.95 5.09
N ARG A 112 19.53 4.10 5.12
CA ARG A 112 18.57 3.27 4.38
C ARG A 112 17.83 4.09 3.32
N THR A 113 17.46 3.44 2.24
CA THR A 113 16.61 4.00 1.18
C THR A 113 15.28 3.28 1.14
N CYS A 114 14.26 4.00 0.68
CA CYS A 114 12.93 3.47 0.40
C CYS A 114 12.48 4.05 -0.93
N THR A 115 12.14 3.18 -1.88
CA THR A 115 11.66 3.58 -3.21
C THR A 115 10.30 2.94 -3.45
N PRO A 116 9.24 3.72 -3.75
CA PRO A 116 7.96 3.16 -4.15
C PRO A 116 8.07 2.50 -5.53
N TYR A 117 7.43 1.35 -5.71
CA TYR A 117 7.45 0.55 -6.95
C TYR A 117 6.03 0.16 -7.38
N VAL A 118 5.84 0.02 -8.69
CA VAL A 118 4.73 -0.74 -9.27
C VAL A 118 5.06 -2.21 -9.16
N MET A 119 4.11 -2.99 -8.64
CA MET A 119 4.24 -4.43 -8.45
C MET A 119 3.65 -5.22 -9.63
N THR A 120 3.94 -6.51 -9.73
CA THR A 120 3.45 -7.39 -10.81
C THR A 120 1.92 -7.46 -10.91
N ASN A 121 1.21 -7.27 -9.80
CA ASN A 121 -0.26 -7.19 -9.78
C ASN A 121 -0.81 -5.77 -10.02
N GLY A 122 0.06 -4.81 -10.35
CA GLY A 122 -0.29 -3.41 -10.54
C GLY A 122 -0.50 -2.61 -9.24
N SER A 123 -0.28 -3.19 -8.06
CA SER A 123 -0.32 -2.47 -6.79
C SER A 123 0.93 -1.60 -6.61
N VAL A 124 0.92 -0.73 -5.61
CA VAL A 124 2.13 -0.08 -5.10
C VAL A 124 2.77 -0.99 -4.05
N GLY A 125 4.10 -1.07 -4.07
CA GLY A 125 4.92 -1.62 -3.00
C GLY A 125 6.13 -0.73 -2.75
N PHE A 126 7.03 -1.17 -1.88
CA PHE A 126 8.25 -0.44 -1.53
C PHE A 126 9.45 -1.38 -1.59
N VAL A 127 10.54 -0.91 -2.18
CA VAL A 127 11.84 -1.58 -2.16
C VAL A 127 12.74 -0.81 -1.20
N PHE A 128 13.40 -1.54 -0.30
CA PHE A 128 14.32 -0.99 0.68
C PHE A 128 15.74 -1.46 0.39
N ALA A 129 16.71 -0.56 0.49
CA ALA A 129 18.12 -0.89 0.33
C ALA A 129 18.98 -0.09 1.32
N ASN A 130 20.26 -0.47 1.41
CA ASN A 130 21.26 0.41 2.02
C ASN A 130 21.58 1.55 1.05
N LYS A 131 21.91 2.72 1.59
CA LYS A 131 22.43 3.84 0.81
C LYS A 131 23.91 3.62 0.48
#